data_AF-A0A3P1YCB8-F1
#
_entry.id   AF-A0A3P1YCB8-F1
#
_cell.length_a   1.000
_cell.length_b   1.000
_cell.length_c   1.000
_cell.angle_alpha   90.00
_cell.angle_beta   90.00
_cell.angle_gamma   90.00
#
_symmetry.space_group_name_H-M   'P 1'
#
loop_
_entity.id
_entity.type
_entity.pdbx_description
1 polymer ?
#
loop_
_entity_poly.entity_id
_entity_poly.type
_entity_poly.pdbx_seq_one_letter_code
_entity_poly.pdbx_strand_id
1 'polypeptide(L)'
;MPRYKKGIRNNCFHQNYTHDVLFPGATFRTRHNGECAILGRSDDKSRRGYYVVEFKDSGIIKEAYGSHIKTGSVSDEAFPSSEEERRKLLMTPKYYGVGYIGNGCHSTIENTRTHQRTRAFILWHNMLARCYMTTKGKQYFKGYKGVTVCERWHNFQNFCNDLPKLHGYNKWKDNPGEYELDKDYSHRRIYSADTVAFISTEENAREAGLRRVAMKIPSGHYHEINKIRDEILMEAEDELKNNQINYEVVLDGNMKVILCETPYGTVLFWPLTKKIQRNCYMIDGDVQVYVHYLRWLILQWENRNPDINCVATTC
;
A
#
# COMPACT_ATOMS: atom_id res chain seq x y z
N MET A 1 -29.66 26.79 -25.61
CA MET A 1 -29.31 27.26 -24.24
C MET A 1 -27.79 27.23 -24.09
N PRO A 2 -27.13 28.37 -23.84
CA PRO A 2 -25.67 28.39 -23.75
C PRO A 2 -25.24 27.63 -22.49
N ARG A 3 -24.33 26.67 -22.67
CA ARG A 3 -23.69 25.92 -21.58
C ARG A 3 -23.07 26.93 -20.60
N TYR A 4 -23.58 26.95 -19.38
CA TYR A 4 -23.05 27.76 -18.28
C TYR A 4 -21.53 27.59 -18.19
N LYS A 5 -20.79 28.67 -18.48
CA LYS A 5 -19.34 28.75 -18.24
C LYS A 5 -19.10 28.53 -16.74
N LYS A 6 -18.37 27.47 -16.42
CA LYS A 6 -18.09 26.99 -15.05
C LYS A 6 -17.25 27.97 -14.19
N GLY A 7 -16.81 29.09 -14.78
CA GLY A 7 -15.80 30.00 -14.20
C GLY A 7 -16.30 31.18 -13.35
N ILE A 8 -17.60 31.30 -13.03
CA ILE A 8 -18.12 32.49 -12.30
C ILE A 8 -18.90 32.12 -11.01
N ARG A 9 -19.01 30.84 -10.65
CA ARG A 9 -19.90 30.44 -9.53
C ARG A 9 -19.46 30.92 -8.15
N ASN A 10 -18.16 30.97 -7.90
CA ASN A 10 -17.63 31.27 -6.56
C ASN A 10 -17.75 32.75 -6.16
N ASN A 11 -18.10 33.64 -7.10
CA ASN A 11 -18.22 35.09 -6.86
C ASN A 11 -19.67 35.57 -6.86
N CYS A 12 -20.66 34.67 -6.96
CA CYS A 12 -22.08 35.00 -6.94
C CYS A 12 -22.71 34.61 -5.59
N PHE A 13 -22.81 35.57 -4.69
CA PHE A 13 -23.47 35.40 -3.39
C PHE A 13 -24.20 36.67 -2.97
N HIS A 14 -25.19 36.49 -2.09
CA HIS A 14 -25.90 37.59 -1.44
C HIS A 14 -25.73 37.53 0.09
N GLN A 15 -25.78 38.71 0.70
CA GLN A 15 -25.73 38.86 2.16
C GLN A 15 -27.13 39.07 2.77
N ASN A 16 -28.17 39.21 1.93
CA ASN A 16 -29.54 39.44 2.33
C ASN A 16 -30.20 38.16 2.87
N TYR A 17 -29.78 37.70 4.04
CA TYR A 17 -30.39 36.61 4.78
C TYR A 17 -30.04 36.71 6.26
N THR A 18 -30.85 36.10 7.11
CA THR A 18 -30.60 36.04 8.56
C THR A 18 -30.31 34.59 8.95
N HIS A 19 -29.16 34.36 9.60
CA HIS A 19 -28.79 33.06 10.15
C HIS A 19 -27.86 33.24 11.35
N ASP A 20 -28.18 32.63 12.49
CA ASP A 20 -27.48 32.90 13.76
C ASP A 20 -26.00 32.49 13.76
N VAL A 21 -25.69 31.40 13.06
CA VAL A 21 -24.32 30.85 12.99
C VAL A 21 -23.58 31.18 11.68
N LEU A 22 -24.25 31.10 10.53
CA LEU A 22 -23.64 31.17 9.20
C LEU A 22 -23.88 32.52 8.52
N PHE A 23 -23.57 33.63 9.19
CA PHE A 23 -23.77 34.99 8.67
C PHE A 23 -22.50 35.56 8.00
N PRO A 24 -22.63 36.58 7.12
CA PRO A 24 -21.47 37.23 6.50
C PRO A 24 -20.48 37.77 7.54
N GLY A 25 -19.20 37.42 7.40
CA GLY A 25 -18.12 37.76 8.34
C GLY A 25 -17.86 36.69 9.42
N ALA A 26 -18.76 35.73 9.64
CA ALA A 26 -18.53 34.65 10.59
C ALA A 26 -17.33 33.79 10.19
N THR A 27 -16.45 33.47 11.15
CA THR A 27 -15.22 32.69 10.92
C THR A 27 -15.33 31.28 11.49
N PHE A 28 -14.74 30.32 10.79
CA PHE A 28 -14.72 28.91 11.15
C PHE A 28 -13.34 28.32 10.97
N ARG A 29 -12.85 27.62 11.99
CA ARG A 29 -11.60 26.86 11.90
C ARG A 29 -11.84 25.53 11.18
N THR A 30 -11.05 25.28 10.15
CA THR A 30 -11.10 24.06 9.34
C THR A 30 -10.16 23.00 9.91
N ARG A 31 -10.34 21.74 9.50
CA ARG A 31 -9.52 20.63 9.99
C ARG A 31 -8.07 20.69 9.51
N HIS A 32 -7.83 21.24 8.32
CA HIS A 32 -6.54 21.12 7.64
C HIS A 32 -6.02 22.43 7.03
N ASN A 33 -6.86 23.46 6.86
CA ASN A 33 -6.57 24.63 6.01
C ASN A 33 -6.84 25.96 6.75
N GLY A 34 -6.49 26.02 8.04
CA GLY A 34 -6.63 27.25 8.82
C GLY A 34 -8.08 27.71 8.98
N GLU A 35 -8.30 29.03 8.95
CA GLU A 35 -9.61 29.65 9.12
C GLU A 35 -10.24 30.05 7.78
N CYS A 36 -11.57 29.93 7.71
CA CYS A 36 -12.36 30.46 6.61
C CYS A 36 -13.45 31.40 7.12
N ALA A 37 -13.75 32.45 6.36
CA ALA A 37 -14.80 33.42 6.64
C ALA A 37 -15.95 33.27 5.65
N ILE A 38 -17.18 33.41 6.13
CA ILE A 38 -18.38 33.40 5.28
C ILE A 38 -18.50 34.75 4.58
N LEU A 39 -18.58 34.75 3.26
CA LEU A 39 -18.86 35.96 2.47
C LEU A 39 -20.36 36.18 2.27
N GLY A 40 -21.13 35.11 2.15
CA GLY A 40 -22.59 35.14 2.01
C GLY A 40 -23.16 33.80 1.56
N ARG A 41 -24.44 33.81 1.16
CA ARG A 41 -25.15 32.62 0.68
C ARG A 41 -25.09 32.55 -0.84
N SER A 42 -24.92 31.35 -1.40
CA SER A 42 -24.86 31.14 -2.86
C SER A 42 -26.16 31.62 -3.53
N ASP A 43 -26.01 32.32 -4.66
CA ASP A 43 -27.13 32.76 -5.49
C ASP A 43 -27.77 31.62 -6.31
N ASP A 44 -27.12 30.45 -6.39
CA ASP A 44 -27.65 29.29 -7.11
C ASP A 44 -28.84 28.69 -6.35
N LYS A 45 -30.05 29.05 -6.80
CA LYS A 45 -31.32 28.58 -6.23
C LYS A 45 -31.47 27.05 -6.22
N SER A 46 -30.72 26.32 -7.05
CA SER A 46 -30.72 24.84 -7.05
C SER A 46 -29.93 24.23 -5.88
N ARG A 47 -29.05 25.01 -5.23
CA ARG A 47 -28.13 24.57 -4.18
C ARG A 47 -28.47 25.19 -2.83
N ARG A 48 -29.67 24.94 -2.33
CA ARG A 48 -30.09 25.40 -1.00
C ARG A 48 -29.08 24.94 0.07
N GLY A 49 -28.68 25.86 0.94
CA GLY A 49 -27.78 25.59 2.06
C GLY A 49 -26.28 25.69 1.76
N TYR A 50 -25.91 26.13 0.55
CA TYR A 50 -24.53 26.47 0.20
C TYR A 50 -24.22 27.94 0.49
N TYR A 51 -23.01 28.18 0.98
CA TYR A 51 -22.45 29.49 1.32
C TYR A 51 -21.12 29.66 0.58
N VAL A 52 -20.77 30.90 0.28
CA VAL A 52 -19.44 31.23 -0.25
C VAL A 52 -18.53 31.56 0.93
N VAL A 53 -17.36 30.92 0.96
CA VAL A 53 -16.34 31.12 2.00
C VAL A 53 -15.01 31.54 1.38
N GLU A 54 -14.26 32.35 2.10
CA GLU A 54 -12.89 32.75 1.81
C GLU A 54 -11.94 32.14 2.84
N PHE A 55 -10.93 31.39 2.40
CA PHE A 55 -9.88 30.87 3.27
C PHE A 55 -8.82 31.95 3.52
N LYS A 56 -8.53 32.25 4.78
CA LYS A 56 -7.68 33.39 5.15
C LYS A 56 -6.22 33.20 4.76
N ASP A 57 -5.71 31.97 4.88
CA ASP A 57 -4.29 31.69 4.61
C ASP A 57 -3.99 31.63 3.11
N SER A 58 -4.88 31.03 2.31
CA SER A 58 -4.67 30.84 0.87
C SER A 58 -5.38 31.85 -0.03
N GLY A 59 -6.30 32.65 0.51
CA GLY A 59 -7.12 33.60 -0.24
C GLY A 59 -8.15 32.96 -1.17
N ILE A 60 -8.34 31.63 -1.11
CA ILE A 60 -9.22 30.92 -2.03
C ILE A 60 -10.68 31.16 -1.64
N ILE A 61 -11.49 31.55 -2.64
CA ILE A 61 -12.94 31.75 -2.49
C ILE A 61 -13.69 30.59 -3.15
N LYS A 62 -14.59 29.94 -2.41
CA LYS A 62 -15.45 28.88 -2.97
C LYS A 62 -16.75 28.63 -2.23
N GLU A 63 -17.67 27.94 -2.93
CA GLU A 63 -18.90 27.44 -2.35
C GLU A 63 -18.68 26.21 -1.46
N ALA A 64 -19.32 26.18 -0.29
CA ALA A 64 -19.35 25.05 0.62
C ALA A 64 -20.74 24.88 1.27
N TYR A 65 -21.11 23.64 1.55
CA TYR A 65 -22.37 23.34 2.22
C TYR A 65 -22.28 23.69 3.71
N GLY A 66 -23.33 24.30 4.27
CA GLY A 66 -23.33 24.84 5.63
C GLY A 66 -22.95 23.83 6.72
N SER A 67 -23.31 22.55 6.58
CA SER A 67 -22.90 21.52 7.55
C SER A 67 -21.40 21.21 7.49
N HIS A 68 -20.79 21.28 6.31
CA HIS A 68 -19.35 21.06 6.16
C HIS A 68 -18.55 22.22 6.73
N ILE A 69 -19.04 23.46 6.57
CA ILE A 69 -18.44 24.65 7.20
C ILE A 69 -18.47 24.49 8.73
N LYS A 70 -19.64 24.20 9.31
CA LYS A 70 -19.80 24.02 10.77
C LYS A 70 -18.92 22.90 11.35
N THR A 71 -18.68 21.83 10.59
CA THR A 71 -17.83 20.70 11.03
C THR A 71 -16.34 20.89 10.72
N GLY A 72 -15.96 21.99 10.07
CA GLY A 72 -14.60 22.27 9.62
C GLY A 72 -14.12 21.37 8.47
N SER A 73 -15.03 20.63 7.82
CA SER A 73 -14.73 19.64 6.76
C SER A 73 -14.60 20.28 5.36
N VAL A 74 -14.29 21.57 5.31
CA VAL A 74 -14.03 22.32 4.08
C VAL A 74 -12.51 22.48 3.92
N SER A 75 -11.97 22.15 2.74
CA SER A 75 -10.56 22.42 2.41
C SER A 75 -10.45 23.67 1.55
N ASP A 76 -9.27 24.25 1.39
CA ASP A 76 -9.06 25.33 0.42
C ASP A 76 -8.71 24.83 -0.99
N GLU A 77 -8.72 23.52 -1.24
CA GLU A 77 -8.35 22.98 -2.56
C GLU A 77 -9.23 23.59 -3.66
N ALA A 78 -8.59 24.24 -4.62
CA ALA A 78 -9.25 24.82 -5.79
C ALA A 78 -9.70 23.72 -6.75
N PHE A 79 -10.90 23.86 -7.31
CA PHE A 79 -11.30 23.03 -8.44
C PHE A 79 -10.45 23.43 -9.65
N PRO A 80 -9.88 22.47 -10.39
CA PRO A 80 -9.09 22.79 -11.57
C PRO A 80 -9.97 23.51 -12.59
N SER A 81 -9.52 24.69 -13.01
CA SER A 81 -10.16 25.54 -14.01
C SER A 81 -9.72 25.16 -15.43
N SER A 82 -8.57 24.48 -15.55
CA SER A 82 -8.02 23.96 -16.79
C SER A 82 -7.71 22.45 -16.71
N GLU A 83 -7.59 21.82 -17.87
CA GLU A 83 -7.17 20.42 -17.97
C GLU A 83 -5.73 20.21 -17.47
N GLU A 84 -4.86 21.22 -17.63
CA GLU A 84 -3.49 21.20 -17.13
C GLU A 84 -3.43 21.23 -15.60
N GLU A 85 -4.23 22.10 -14.97
CA GLU A 85 -4.39 22.12 -13.50
C GLU A 85 -4.94 20.80 -12.99
N ARG A 86 -5.93 20.21 -13.69
CA ARG A 86 -6.49 18.91 -13.34
C ARG A 86 -5.41 17.82 -13.37
N ARG A 87 -4.59 17.80 -14.42
CA ARG A 87 -3.47 16.84 -14.56
C ARG A 87 -2.44 17.03 -13.46
N LYS A 88 -2.06 18.27 -13.16
CA LYS A 88 -1.13 18.58 -12.07
C LYS A 88 -1.66 18.06 -10.74
N LEU A 89 -2.93 18.32 -10.42
CA LEU A 89 -3.57 17.83 -9.20
C LEU A 89 -3.64 16.30 -9.11
N LEU A 90 -3.84 15.61 -10.23
CA LEU A 90 -3.84 14.14 -10.27
C LEU A 90 -2.46 13.53 -10.05
N MET A 91 -1.39 14.27 -10.37
CA MET A 91 0.00 13.86 -10.15
C MET A 91 0.53 14.28 -8.78
N THR A 92 -0.21 15.08 -8.01
CA THR A 92 0.19 15.47 -6.65
C THR A 92 0.03 14.31 -5.67
N PRO A 93 1.07 13.93 -4.91
CA PRO A 93 0.96 12.96 -3.83
C PRO A 93 0.00 13.44 -2.74
N LYS A 94 -1.13 12.74 -2.60
CA LYS A 94 -2.17 13.03 -1.60
C LYS A 94 -2.38 11.91 -0.59
N TYR A 95 -1.92 10.70 -0.91
CA TYR A 95 -2.16 9.51 -0.11
C TYR A 95 -0.87 9.10 0.58
N TYR A 96 -0.77 9.45 1.87
CA TYR A 96 0.38 9.14 2.72
C TYR A 96 1.73 9.65 2.19
N GLY A 97 1.72 10.84 1.57
CA GLY A 97 2.92 11.52 1.09
C GLY A 97 3.53 10.99 -0.21
N VAL A 98 3.10 9.82 -0.69
CA VAL A 98 3.65 9.20 -1.92
C VAL A 98 2.58 8.89 -2.97
N GLY A 99 1.38 8.46 -2.56
CA GLY A 99 0.37 7.99 -3.48
C GLY A 99 -0.40 9.11 -4.16
N TYR A 100 -0.68 8.95 -5.45
CA TYR A 100 -1.46 9.87 -6.28
C TYR A 100 -2.33 9.11 -7.28
N ILE A 101 -3.39 9.75 -7.78
CA ILE A 101 -4.38 9.07 -8.62
C ILE A 101 -3.86 8.81 -10.02
N GLY A 102 -3.05 9.74 -10.56
CA GLY A 102 -2.57 9.69 -11.93
C GLY A 102 -3.66 9.98 -12.97
N ASN A 103 -3.24 10.22 -14.21
CA ASN A 103 -4.17 10.40 -15.32
C ASN A 103 -4.45 9.05 -16.01
N GLY A 104 -5.72 8.63 -16.05
CA GLY A 104 -6.12 7.39 -16.70
C GLY A 104 -7.62 7.10 -16.56
N CYS A 105 -8.04 5.92 -16.98
CA CYS A 105 -9.46 5.52 -17.06
C CYS A 105 -10.01 4.87 -15.79
N HIS A 106 -9.17 4.54 -14.80
CA HIS A 106 -9.61 3.84 -13.60
C HIS A 106 -10.24 4.80 -12.60
N SER A 107 -11.52 4.57 -12.31
CA SER A 107 -12.25 5.35 -11.30
C SER A 107 -11.91 4.93 -9.88
N THR A 108 -11.88 5.91 -8.97
CA THR A 108 -11.78 5.67 -7.52
C THR A 108 -13.14 5.51 -6.85
N ILE A 109 -14.23 5.82 -7.57
CA ILE A 109 -15.61 5.80 -7.08
C ILE A 109 -16.41 4.84 -7.96
N GLU A 110 -17.08 3.89 -7.32
CA GLU A 110 -17.98 2.93 -7.97
C GLU A 110 -19.39 3.51 -8.08
N ASN A 111 -19.87 4.15 -7.00
CA ASN A 111 -21.19 4.77 -6.95
C ASN A 111 -21.08 6.23 -6.50
N THR A 112 -21.41 7.14 -7.42
CA THR A 112 -21.31 8.59 -7.19
C THR A 112 -22.35 9.15 -6.24
N ARG A 113 -23.49 8.47 -6.06
CA ARG A 113 -24.54 8.90 -5.12
C ARG A 113 -24.15 8.59 -3.68
N THR A 114 -23.65 7.37 -3.45
CA THR A 114 -23.24 6.92 -2.12
C THR A 114 -21.79 7.27 -1.78
N HIS A 115 -21.03 7.81 -2.75
CA HIS A 115 -19.59 8.03 -2.64
C HIS A 115 -18.80 6.75 -2.32
N GLN A 116 -19.34 5.59 -2.71
CA GLN A 116 -18.69 4.30 -2.49
C GLN A 116 -17.41 4.19 -3.32
N ARG A 117 -16.31 3.81 -2.68
CA ARG A 117 -15.01 3.60 -3.31
C ARG A 117 -14.97 2.26 -4.04
N THR A 118 -14.22 2.20 -5.13
CA THR A 118 -13.96 0.93 -5.83
C THR A 118 -13.10 0.00 -4.95
N ARG A 119 -13.29 -1.32 -5.10
CA ARG A 119 -12.46 -2.33 -4.40
C ARG A 119 -10.96 -2.13 -4.67
N ALA A 120 -10.60 -1.80 -5.92
CA ALA A 120 -9.21 -1.52 -6.30
C ALA A 120 -8.64 -0.31 -5.56
N PHE A 121 -9.42 0.76 -5.41
CA PHE A 121 -8.99 1.95 -4.64
C PHE A 121 -8.80 1.62 -3.16
N ILE A 122 -9.73 0.87 -2.55
CA ILE A 122 -9.61 0.45 -1.16
C ILE A 122 -8.36 -0.40 -0.96
N LEU A 123 -8.10 -1.35 -1.87
CA LEU A 123 -6.92 -2.21 -1.82
C LEU A 123 -5.61 -1.41 -1.92
N TRP A 124 -5.50 -0.53 -2.92
CA TRP A 124 -4.35 0.35 -3.12
C TRP A 124 -4.13 1.28 -1.93
N HIS A 125 -5.20 1.90 -1.43
CA HIS A 125 -5.15 2.81 -0.30
C HIS A 125 -4.68 2.09 0.98
N ASN A 126 -5.22 0.90 1.26
CA ASN A 126 -4.81 0.09 2.41
C ASN A 126 -3.35 -0.37 2.30
N MET A 127 -2.89 -0.75 1.11
CA MET A 127 -1.48 -1.07 0.87
C MET A 127 -0.56 0.10 1.24
N LEU A 128 -0.87 1.31 0.74
CA LEU A 128 -0.11 2.51 1.08
C LEU A 128 -0.21 2.86 2.57
N ALA A 129 -1.39 2.70 3.17
CA ALA A 129 -1.61 2.96 4.59
C ALA A 129 -0.70 2.08 5.45
N ARG A 130 -0.62 0.78 5.14
CA ARG A 130 0.24 -0.17 5.84
C ARG A 130 1.71 0.25 5.83
N CYS A 131 2.19 0.79 4.70
CA CYS A 131 3.59 1.19 4.54
C CYS A 131 3.89 2.59 5.11
N TYR A 132 3.02 3.57 4.90
CA TYR A 132 3.37 4.99 5.05
C TYR A 132 2.52 5.75 6.06
N MET A 133 1.45 5.15 6.61
CA MET A 133 0.62 5.85 7.59
C MET A 133 1.42 6.10 8.88
N THR A 134 1.46 7.36 9.30
CA THR A 134 2.11 7.78 10.55
C THR A 134 1.13 8.44 11.50
N THR A 135 1.30 8.18 12.80
CA THR A 135 0.59 8.86 13.88
C THR A 135 1.61 9.41 14.87
N LYS A 136 1.56 10.71 15.15
CA LYS A 136 2.54 11.42 16.00
C LYS A 136 4.00 11.21 15.54
N GLY A 137 4.24 11.25 14.23
CA GLY A 137 5.56 11.08 13.62
C GLY A 137 6.12 9.65 13.63
N LYS A 138 5.36 8.66 14.12
CA LYS A 138 5.76 7.24 14.13
C LYS A 138 4.87 6.45 13.18
N GLN A 139 5.42 5.43 12.54
CA GLN A 139 4.64 4.53 11.69
C GLN A 139 3.54 3.85 12.52
N TYR A 140 2.32 3.84 11.98
CA TYR A 140 1.15 3.29 12.64
C TYR A 140 1.24 1.76 12.71
N PHE A 141 1.56 1.11 11.59
CA PHE A 141 1.71 -0.34 11.51
C PHE A 141 3.14 -0.75 11.86
N LYS A 142 3.39 -1.07 13.13
CA LYS A 142 4.75 -1.38 13.62
C LYS A 142 5.46 -2.51 12.87
N GLY A 143 4.71 -3.53 12.43
CA GLY A 143 5.24 -4.66 11.65
C GLY A 143 5.72 -4.27 10.25
N TYR A 144 5.36 -3.08 9.76
CA TYR A 144 5.66 -2.59 8.42
C TYR A 144 6.88 -1.65 8.38
N LYS A 145 7.69 -1.59 9.44
CA LYS A 145 8.90 -0.75 9.48
C LYS A 145 9.84 -1.07 8.32
N GLY A 146 10.15 -0.08 7.49
CA GLY A 146 11.00 -0.28 6.30
C GLY A 146 10.35 -1.11 5.19
N VAL A 147 9.03 -1.37 5.26
CA VAL A 147 8.27 -1.91 4.13
C VAL A 147 7.87 -0.76 3.22
N THR A 148 8.10 -0.90 1.91
CA THR A 148 7.81 0.12 0.90
C THR A 148 6.87 -0.40 -0.19
N VAL A 149 6.42 0.49 -1.06
CA VAL A 149 5.71 0.19 -2.30
C VAL A 149 6.58 0.66 -3.45
N CYS A 150 6.62 -0.08 -4.56
CA CYS A 150 7.38 0.34 -5.73
C CYS A 150 6.83 1.67 -6.29
N GLU A 151 7.71 2.52 -6.82
CA GLU A 151 7.33 3.88 -7.25
C GLU A 151 6.23 3.88 -8.31
N ARG A 152 6.23 2.86 -9.19
CA ARG A 152 5.19 2.67 -10.20
C ARG A 152 3.79 2.60 -9.58
N TRP A 153 3.65 1.94 -8.43
CA TRP A 153 2.38 1.77 -7.71
C TRP A 153 2.04 2.93 -6.76
N HIS A 154 2.90 3.94 -6.66
CA HIS A 154 2.47 5.24 -6.12
C HIS A 154 1.39 5.88 -6.99
N ASN A 155 1.32 5.53 -8.28
CA ASN A 155 0.25 5.93 -9.18
C ASN A 155 -0.88 4.88 -9.18
N PHE A 156 -2.08 5.27 -8.76
CA PHE A 156 -3.27 4.39 -8.75
C PHE A 156 -3.60 3.81 -10.14
N GLN A 157 -3.43 4.55 -11.23
CA GLN A 157 -3.68 4.02 -12.57
C GLN A 157 -2.75 2.86 -12.91
N ASN A 158 -1.46 3.01 -12.58
CA ASN A 158 -0.48 1.95 -12.83
C ASN A 158 -0.77 0.71 -11.99
N PHE A 159 -1.09 0.90 -10.71
CA PHE A 159 -1.54 -0.19 -9.86
C PHE A 159 -2.74 -0.94 -10.47
N CYS A 160 -3.77 -0.22 -10.93
CA CYS A 160 -4.93 -0.84 -11.58
C CYS A 160 -4.62 -1.52 -12.92
N ASN A 161 -3.62 -1.04 -13.67
CA ASN A 161 -3.18 -1.69 -14.90
C ASN A 161 -2.45 -3.00 -14.65
N ASP A 162 -1.75 -3.10 -13.52
CA ASP A 162 -0.98 -4.29 -13.14
C ASP A 162 -1.85 -5.29 -12.35
N LEU A 163 -2.87 -4.80 -11.63
CA LEU A 163 -3.75 -5.58 -10.75
C LEU A 163 -4.30 -6.88 -11.37
N PRO A 164 -4.81 -6.92 -12.63
CA PRO A 164 -5.32 -8.15 -13.22
C PRO A 164 -4.26 -9.19 -13.56
N LYS A 165 -2.98 -8.80 -13.57
CA LYS A 165 -1.84 -9.67 -13.91
C LYS A 165 -1.26 -10.35 -12.67
N LEU A 166 -1.65 -9.91 -11.47
CA LEU A 166 -1.12 -10.44 -10.23
C LEU A 166 -1.61 -11.87 -9.98
N HIS A 167 -0.71 -12.70 -9.46
CA HIS A 167 -1.03 -14.07 -9.10
C HIS A 167 -2.21 -14.09 -8.10
N GLY A 168 -3.22 -14.92 -8.38
CA GLY A 168 -4.42 -15.05 -7.56
C GLY A 168 -5.49 -13.96 -7.75
N TYR A 169 -5.33 -13.01 -8.68
CA TYR A 169 -6.30 -11.92 -8.90
C TYR A 169 -7.73 -12.41 -9.11
N ASN A 170 -7.93 -13.44 -9.95
CA ASN A 170 -9.28 -13.98 -10.20
C ASN A 170 -9.91 -14.50 -8.91
N LYS A 171 -9.14 -15.18 -8.05
CA LYS A 171 -9.62 -15.68 -6.75
C LYS A 171 -10.06 -14.53 -5.84
N TRP A 172 -9.27 -13.46 -5.76
CA TRP A 172 -9.65 -12.26 -5.01
C TRP A 172 -10.87 -11.55 -5.57
N LYS A 173 -10.95 -11.44 -6.89
CA LYS A 173 -12.07 -10.80 -7.59
C LYS A 173 -13.37 -11.54 -7.30
N ASP A 174 -13.35 -12.86 -7.44
CA ASP A 174 -14.53 -13.72 -7.39
C ASP A 174 -14.95 -14.10 -5.97
N ASN A 175 -14.05 -14.01 -4.98
CA ASN A 175 -14.31 -14.34 -3.57
C ASN A 175 -14.00 -13.13 -2.66
N PRO A 176 -14.89 -12.10 -2.60
CA PRO A 176 -14.67 -10.90 -1.82
C PRO A 176 -14.49 -11.19 -0.32
N GLY A 177 -13.35 -10.77 0.24
CA GLY A 177 -13.05 -10.92 1.67
C GLY A 177 -12.29 -12.20 2.04
N GLU A 178 -12.11 -13.14 1.11
CA GLU A 178 -11.39 -14.40 1.37
C GLU A 178 -9.91 -14.32 1.01
N TYR A 179 -9.53 -13.37 0.15
CA TYR A 179 -8.15 -13.19 -0.32
C TYR A 179 -7.64 -11.79 0.01
N GLU A 180 -6.35 -11.71 0.30
CA GLU A 180 -5.64 -10.49 0.63
C GLU A 180 -4.44 -10.30 -0.30
N LEU A 181 -4.16 -9.05 -0.66
CA LEU A 181 -2.92 -8.71 -1.35
C LEU A 181 -1.80 -8.65 -0.31
N ASP A 182 -0.87 -9.60 -0.39
CA ASP A 182 0.24 -9.73 0.54
C ASP A 182 1.56 -9.95 -0.20
N LYS A 183 2.67 -9.53 0.41
CA LYS A 183 4.04 -9.67 -0.09
C LYS A 183 4.79 -10.82 0.60
N ASP A 184 4.27 -11.33 1.71
CA ASP A 184 5.05 -12.11 2.68
C ASP A 184 5.49 -13.46 2.11
N TYR A 185 4.88 -13.95 1.02
CA TYR A 185 5.34 -15.14 0.29
C TYR A 185 6.67 -14.93 -0.46
N SER A 186 6.99 -13.69 -0.84
CA SER A 186 8.30 -13.35 -1.39
C SER A 186 9.35 -13.16 -0.30
N HIS A 187 8.91 -12.99 0.95
CA HIS A 187 9.75 -12.61 2.10
C HIS A 187 10.56 -11.31 1.90
N ARG A 188 10.18 -10.51 0.90
CA ARG A 188 10.76 -9.19 0.62
C ARG A 188 9.92 -8.10 1.28
N ARG A 189 10.58 -7.01 1.68
CA ARG A 189 9.94 -5.86 2.34
C ARG A 189 9.46 -4.79 1.36
N ILE A 190 8.92 -5.19 0.21
CA ILE A 190 8.39 -4.26 -0.81
C ILE A 190 7.09 -4.82 -1.40
N TYR A 191 6.12 -3.93 -1.66
CA TYR A 191 4.96 -4.22 -2.50
C TYR A 191 5.29 -3.83 -3.94
N SER A 192 5.36 -4.81 -4.81
CA SER A 192 5.57 -4.66 -6.25
C SER A 192 4.90 -5.82 -7.00
N ALA A 193 4.81 -5.74 -8.33
CA ALA A 193 4.20 -6.81 -9.11
C ALA A 193 4.90 -8.17 -8.90
N ASP A 194 6.20 -8.15 -8.63
CA ASP A 194 7.03 -9.35 -8.51
C ASP A 194 7.06 -9.92 -7.10
N THR A 195 6.68 -9.12 -6.09
CA THR A 195 6.78 -9.52 -4.68
C THR A 195 5.44 -9.84 -4.03
N VAL A 196 4.32 -9.50 -4.67
CA VAL A 196 2.99 -9.70 -4.10
C VAL A 196 2.21 -10.81 -4.80
N ALA A 197 1.31 -11.41 -4.05
CA ALA A 197 0.28 -12.28 -4.57
C ALA A 197 -1.03 -12.06 -3.80
N PHE A 198 -2.14 -12.47 -4.41
CA PHE A 198 -3.38 -12.69 -3.68
C PHE A 198 -3.36 -14.08 -3.08
N ILE A 199 -3.34 -14.13 -1.76
CA ILE A 199 -3.33 -15.35 -0.94
C ILE A 199 -4.58 -15.39 -0.09
N SER A 200 -5.04 -16.59 0.27
CA SER A 200 -6.20 -16.69 1.16
C SER A 200 -5.84 -16.15 2.54
N THR A 201 -6.83 -15.64 3.28
CA THR A 201 -6.64 -15.17 4.66
C THR A 201 -6.10 -16.29 5.57
N GLU A 202 -6.53 -17.53 5.34
CA GLU A 202 -6.04 -18.72 6.04
C GLU A 202 -4.56 -18.99 5.76
N GLU A 203 -4.19 -18.99 4.48
CA GLU A 203 -2.82 -19.20 4.02
C GLU A 203 -1.87 -18.13 4.56
N ASN A 204 -2.30 -16.86 4.55
CA ASN A 204 -1.55 -15.75 5.11
C ASN A 204 -1.32 -15.92 6.62
N ALA A 205 -2.38 -16.28 7.36
CA ALA A 205 -2.28 -16.54 8.79
C ALA A 205 -1.34 -17.71 9.11
N ARG A 206 -1.37 -18.76 8.27
CA ARG A 206 -0.52 -19.94 8.40
C ARG A 206 0.95 -19.62 8.14
N GLU A 207 1.27 -18.86 7.10
CA GLU A 207 2.62 -18.34 6.82
C GLU A 207 3.15 -17.57 8.03
N ALA A 208 2.38 -16.58 8.50
CA ALA A 208 2.79 -15.75 9.62
C ALA A 208 3.00 -16.57 10.90
N GLY A 209 2.22 -17.63 11.09
CA GLY A 209 2.40 -18.60 12.17
C GLY A 209 3.74 -19.34 12.09
N LEU A 210 4.06 -19.90 10.91
CA LEU A 210 5.30 -20.63 10.70
C LEU A 210 6.53 -19.74 10.84
N ARG A 211 6.46 -18.51 10.33
CA ARG A 211 7.52 -17.52 10.47
C ARG A 211 7.81 -17.18 11.93
N ARG A 212 6.77 -17.03 12.77
CA ARG A 212 6.94 -16.86 14.22
C ARG A 212 7.64 -18.06 14.87
N VAL A 213 7.32 -19.28 14.43
CA VAL A 213 7.97 -20.50 14.92
C VAL A 213 9.44 -20.53 14.50
N ALA A 214 9.75 -20.18 13.24
CA ALA A 214 11.11 -20.16 12.74
C ALA A 214 12.00 -19.09 13.40
N MET A 215 11.40 -18.00 13.91
CA MET A 215 12.14 -16.99 14.68
C MET A 215 12.44 -17.38 16.13
N LYS A 216 11.80 -18.44 16.65
CA LYS A 216 11.88 -18.78 18.06
C LYS A 216 13.11 -19.66 18.35
N ILE A 217 14.19 -19.02 18.79
CA ILE A 217 15.33 -19.73 19.38
C ILE A 217 14.93 -20.25 20.78
N PRO A 218 15.14 -21.53 21.12
CA PRO A 218 14.89 -22.06 22.46
C PRO A 218 15.66 -21.28 23.53
N SER A 219 14.99 -20.93 24.64
CA SER A 219 15.55 -20.04 25.68
C SER A 219 16.87 -20.53 26.26
N GLY A 220 17.01 -21.84 26.48
CA GLY A 220 18.23 -22.45 26.99
C GLY A 220 19.45 -22.29 26.07
N HIS A 221 19.23 -22.14 24.76
CA HIS A 221 20.28 -22.01 23.75
C HIS A 221 20.41 -20.59 23.20
N TYR A 222 19.59 -19.64 23.68
CA TYR A 222 19.52 -18.30 23.12
C TYR A 222 20.88 -17.58 23.16
N HIS A 223 21.56 -17.59 24.32
CA HIS A 223 22.84 -16.89 24.47
C HIS A 223 23.95 -17.56 23.67
N GLU A 224 24.00 -18.89 23.67
CA GLU A 224 25.00 -19.67 22.94
C GLU A 224 24.89 -19.44 21.44
N ILE A 225 23.69 -19.60 20.87
CA ILE A 225 23.42 -19.40 19.43
C ILE A 225 23.66 -17.95 19.03
N ASN A 226 23.21 -16.97 19.83
CA ASN A 226 23.41 -15.57 19.48
C ASN A 226 24.89 -15.15 19.53
N LYS A 227 25.70 -15.76 20.40
CA LYS A 227 27.14 -15.47 20.49
C LYS A 227 27.86 -15.82 19.18
N ILE A 228 27.46 -16.91 18.52
CA ILE A 228 28.07 -17.41 17.28
C ILE A 228 27.20 -17.19 16.04
N ARG A 229 26.20 -16.30 16.11
CA ARG A 229 25.19 -16.15 15.05
C ARG A 229 25.76 -15.79 13.68
N ASP A 230 26.82 -14.98 13.66
CA ASP A 230 27.45 -14.53 12.42
C ASP A 230 28.36 -15.63 11.87
N GLU A 231 28.95 -16.48 12.72
CA GLU A 231 29.68 -17.70 12.30
C GLU A 231 28.73 -18.72 11.67
N ILE A 232 27.56 -18.98 12.28
CA ILE A 232 26.52 -19.87 11.72
C ILE A 232 26.08 -19.38 10.33
N LEU A 233 25.93 -18.06 10.17
CA LEU A 233 25.56 -17.50 8.87
C LEU A 233 26.69 -17.66 7.85
N MET A 234 27.93 -17.35 8.22
CA MET A 234 29.09 -17.52 7.33
C MET A 234 29.24 -18.96 6.85
N GLU A 235 29.12 -19.93 7.76
CA GLU A 235 29.14 -21.36 7.41
C GLU A 235 28.04 -21.71 6.39
N ALA A 236 26.84 -21.18 6.58
CA ALA A 236 25.74 -21.43 5.67
C ALA A 236 25.97 -20.79 4.29
N GLU A 237 26.47 -19.55 4.25
CA GLU A 237 26.80 -18.85 3.00
C GLU A 237 27.93 -19.54 2.23
N ASP A 238 28.98 -20.01 2.93
CA ASP A 238 30.10 -20.71 2.30
C ASP A 238 29.66 -22.04 1.69
N GLU A 239 28.78 -22.78 2.37
CA GLU A 239 28.20 -24.00 1.80
C GLU A 239 27.39 -23.71 0.53
N LEU A 240 26.58 -22.65 0.51
CA LEU A 240 25.81 -22.26 -0.68
C LEU A 240 26.72 -21.86 -1.85
N LYS A 241 27.79 -21.10 -1.58
CA LYS A 241 28.80 -20.71 -2.59
C LYS A 241 29.53 -21.93 -3.15
N ASN A 242 29.95 -22.86 -2.30
CA ASN A 242 30.61 -24.09 -2.72
C ASN A 242 29.72 -24.93 -3.66
N ASN A 243 28.41 -24.86 -3.46
CA ASN A 243 27.42 -25.55 -4.28
C ASN A 243 26.89 -24.69 -5.46
N GLN A 244 27.45 -23.50 -5.69
CA GLN A 244 27.07 -22.56 -6.77
C GLN A 244 25.58 -22.17 -6.75
N ILE A 245 25.02 -22.02 -5.54
CA ILE A 245 23.62 -21.62 -5.36
C ILE A 245 23.54 -20.10 -5.25
N ASN A 246 22.68 -19.49 -6.06
CA ASN A 246 22.35 -18.07 -5.95
C ASN A 246 21.42 -17.85 -4.75
N TYR A 247 21.78 -16.92 -3.87
CA TYR A 247 21.01 -16.61 -2.68
C TYR A 247 21.04 -15.11 -2.37
N GLU A 248 20.11 -14.68 -1.53
CA GLU A 248 20.07 -13.36 -0.93
C GLU A 248 19.93 -13.49 0.58
N VAL A 249 20.62 -12.62 1.33
CA VAL A 249 20.43 -12.52 2.78
C VAL A 249 19.47 -11.36 3.07
N VAL A 250 18.31 -11.71 3.63
CA VAL A 250 17.26 -10.75 4.00
C VAL A 250 17.10 -10.65 5.52
N LEU A 251 16.47 -9.58 5.98
CA LEU A 251 16.17 -9.36 7.40
C LEU A 251 14.69 -9.60 7.71
N ASP A 252 14.42 -10.55 8.62
CA ASP A 252 13.16 -10.63 9.33
C ASP A 252 13.35 -10.22 10.81
N GLY A 253 12.80 -9.07 11.16
CA GLY A 253 13.14 -8.38 12.40
C GLY A 253 14.63 -8.07 12.46
N ASN A 254 15.33 -8.69 13.42
CA ASN A 254 16.78 -8.57 13.61
C ASN A 254 17.56 -9.83 13.19
N MET A 255 16.88 -10.82 12.62
CA MET A 255 17.49 -12.08 12.21
C MET A 255 17.77 -12.06 10.71
N LYS A 256 18.98 -12.50 10.35
CA LYS A 256 19.39 -12.71 8.97
C LYS A 256 18.87 -14.08 8.51
N VAL A 257 18.18 -14.09 7.38
CA VAL A 257 17.55 -15.27 6.78
C VAL A 257 18.08 -15.40 5.37
N ILE A 258 18.37 -16.62 4.95
CA ILE A 258 18.84 -16.89 3.58
C ILE A 258 17.62 -17.19 2.72
N LEU A 259 17.54 -16.54 1.57
CA LEU A 259 16.47 -16.64 0.60
C LEU A 259 17.04 -17.17 -0.71
N CYS A 260 16.41 -18.19 -1.27
CA CYS A 260 16.70 -18.69 -2.62
C CYS A 260 15.41 -18.73 -3.44
N GLU A 261 15.46 -18.22 -4.66
CA GLU A 261 14.37 -18.35 -5.62
C GLU A 261 14.47 -19.70 -6.34
N THR A 262 13.34 -20.39 -6.47
CA THR A 262 13.25 -21.66 -7.20
C THR A 262 12.08 -21.62 -8.19
N PRO A 263 12.02 -22.54 -9.17
CA PRO A 263 10.86 -22.66 -10.05
C PRO A 263 9.53 -22.91 -9.32
N TYR A 264 9.59 -23.37 -8.06
CA TYR A 264 8.42 -23.59 -7.21
C TYR A 264 8.18 -22.46 -6.19
N GLY A 265 8.83 -21.31 -6.39
CA GLY A 265 8.76 -20.14 -5.52
C GLY A 265 9.92 -20.05 -4.54
N THR A 266 9.84 -19.06 -3.67
CA THR A 266 10.89 -18.68 -2.72
C THR A 266 11.03 -19.72 -1.59
N VAL A 267 12.27 -20.10 -1.27
CA VAL A 267 12.60 -20.98 -0.14
C VAL A 267 13.53 -20.26 0.82
N LEU A 268 13.10 -20.14 2.07
CA LEU A 268 13.89 -19.56 3.15
C LEU A 268 14.63 -20.63 3.94
N PHE A 269 15.84 -20.28 4.38
CA PHE A 269 16.57 -20.97 5.42
C PHE A 269 16.85 -20.03 6.57
N TRP A 270 16.49 -20.46 7.78
CA TRP A 270 16.65 -19.76 9.04
C TRP A 270 17.84 -20.38 9.79
N PRO A 271 19.08 -19.87 9.64
CA PRO A 271 20.26 -20.60 10.08
C PRO A 271 20.30 -20.82 11.59
N LEU A 272 19.87 -19.82 12.36
CA LEU A 272 19.91 -19.85 13.83
C LEU A 272 18.95 -20.88 14.45
N THR A 273 17.89 -21.24 13.75
CA THR A 273 16.88 -22.20 14.23
C THR A 273 16.84 -23.48 13.41
N LYS A 274 17.68 -23.60 12.38
CA LYS A 274 17.75 -24.74 11.46
C LYS A 274 16.38 -25.11 10.88
N LYS A 275 15.66 -24.07 10.44
CA LYS A 275 14.32 -24.19 9.82
C LYS A 275 14.40 -23.84 8.35
N ILE A 276 13.69 -24.61 7.53
CA ILE A 276 13.56 -24.36 6.09
C ILE A 276 12.07 -24.16 5.78
N GLN A 277 11.72 -23.00 5.23
CA GLN A 277 10.33 -22.63 4.92
C GLN A 277 10.15 -22.47 3.41
N ARG A 278 9.03 -22.96 2.88
CA ARG A 278 8.55 -22.64 1.53
C ARG A 278 7.05 -22.46 1.55
N ASN A 279 6.57 -21.28 1.15
CA ASN A 279 5.16 -20.90 1.32
C ASN A 279 4.75 -21.12 2.79
N CYS A 280 3.71 -21.91 3.05
CA CYS A 280 3.39 -22.35 4.39
C CYS A 280 3.72 -23.84 4.68
N TYR A 281 4.81 -24.34 4.12
CA TYR A 281 5.45 -25.57 4.57
C TYR A 281 6.74 -25.25 5.32
N MET A 282 7.05 -26.03 6.35
CA MET A 282 8.23 -25.87 7.19
C MET A 282 8.81 -27.24 7.50
N ILE A 283 10.13 -27.37 7.38
CA ILE A 283 10.88 -28.55 7.81
C ILE A 283 12.07 -28.15 8.68
N ASP A 284 12.55 -29.09 9.48
CA ASP A 284 13.80 -28.98 10.21
C ASP A 284 14.97 -29.45 9.35
N GLY A 285 16.08 -28.71 9.38
CA GLY A 285 17.27 -29.03 8.61
C GLY A 285 18.36 -27.98 8.77
N ASP A 286 19.60 -28.43 8.78
CA ASP A 286 20.77 -27.54 8.67
C ASP A 286 20.99 -27.08 7.21
N VAL A 287 22.11 -26.38 6.97
CA VAL A 287 22.43 -25.89 5.63
C VAL A 287 22.58 -27.02 4.61
N GLN A 288 23.08 -28.18 5.03
CA GLN A 288 23.22 -29.33 4.14
C GLN A 288 21.84 -29.80 3.67
N VAL A 289 20.89 -29.96 4.60
CA VAL A 289 19.50 -30.31 4.25
C VAL A 289 18.88 -29.25 3.33
N TYR A 290 19.15 -27.97 3.58
CA TYR A 290 18.67 -26.88 2.73
C TYR A 290 19.20 -26.98 1.29
N VAL A 291 20.50 -27.17 1.11
CA VAL A 291 21.14 -27.35 -0.22
C VAL A 291 20.56 -28.55 -0.95
N HIS A 292 20.42 -29.70 -0.27
CA HIS A 292 19.82 -30.89 -0.85
C HIS A 292 18.37 -30.66 -1.27
N TYR A 293 17.59 -29.94 -0.45
CA TYR A 293 16.21 -29.61 -0.75
C TYR A 293 16.09 -28.70 -1.99
N LEU A 294 16.93 -27.67 -2.11
CA LEU A 294 16.96 -26.78 -3.27
C LEU A 294 17.29 -27.55 -4.55
N ARG A 295 18.34 -28.39 -4.52
CA ARG A 295 18.71 -29.23 -5.66
C ARG A 295 17.61 -30.20 -6.06
N TRP A 296 16.96 -30.80 -5.07
CA TRP A 296 15.81 -31.67 -5.32
C TRP A 296 14.69 -30.92 -6.03
N LEU A 297 14.36 -29.69 -5.61
CA LEU A 297 13.34 -28.87 -6.27
C LEU A 297 13.69 -28.55 -7.73
N ILE A 298 14.94 -28.17 -8.00
CA ILE A 298 15.41 -27.89 -9.36
C ILE A 298 15.29 -29.15 -10.23
N LEU A 299 15.79 -30.29 -9.75
CA LEU A 299 15.72 -31.55 -10.47
C LEU A 299 14.27 -32.00 -10.74
N GLN A 300 13.36 -31.80 -9.78
CA GLN A 300 11.94 -32.09 -9.98
C GLN A 300 11.33 -31.21 -11.08
N TRP A 301 11.75 -29.95 -11.17
CA TRP A 301 11.29 -29.04 -12.21
C TRP A 301 11.80 -29.46 -13.59
N GLU A 302 13.11 -29.67 -13.72
CA GLU A 302 13.77 -30.06 -14.98
C GLU A 302 13.18 -31.37 -15.53
N ASN A 303 12.97 -32.37 -14.66
CA ASN A 303 12.36 -33.63 -15.08
C ASN A 303 10.91 -33.48 -15.59
N ARG A 304 10.16 -32.50 -15.07
CA ARG A 304 8.78 -32.23 -15.51
C ARG A 304 8.72 -31.30 -16.72
N ASN A 305 9.75 -30.51 -16.95
CA ASN A 305 9.80 -29.47 -17.97
C ASN A 305 11.14 -29.51 -18.74
N PRO A 306 11.44 -30.62 -19.44
CA PRO A 306 12.77 -30.86 -20.02
C PRO A 306 13.20 -29.79 -21.04
N ASP A 307 12.24 -29.12 -21.67
CA ASP A 307 12.49 -28.12 -22.72
C ASP A 307 12.35 -26.67 -22.24
N ILE A 308 12.11 -26.43 -20.94
CA ILE A 308 11.96 -25.09 -20.36
C ILE A 308 13.19 -24.78 -19.51
N ASN A 309 14.09 -23.97 -20.06
CA ASN A 309 15.27 -23.53 -19.33
C ASN A 309 14.87 -22.45 -18.30
N CYS A 310 14.81 -22.83 -17.03
CA CYS A 310 14.45 -21.94 -15.92
C CYS A 310 15.65 -21.06 -15.55
N VAL A 311 16.01 -20.11 -16.42
CA VAL A 311 16.79 -18.95 -15.96
C VAL A 311 15.82 -18.09 -15.17
N ALA A 312 15.86 -18.21 -13.84
CA ALA A 312 15.28 -17.20 -12.97
C ALA A 312 16.03 -15.90 -13.23
N THR A 313 15.58 -15.12 -14.21
CA THR A 313 16.04 -13.77 -14.40
C THR A 313 15.57 -13.00 -13.18
N THR A 314 16.52 -12.64 -12.30
CA THR A 314 16.36 -11.50 -11.42
C THR A 314 16.03 -10.29 -12.29
N CYS A 315 14.76 -9.90 -12.31
CA CYS A 315 14.32 -8.62 -12.84
C CYS A 315 14.46 -7.54 -11.77
#